data_AF-A0A6L0WLW8-F1
#
_entry.id   AF-A0A6L0WLW8-F1
#
_cell.length_a   1.000
_cell.length_b   1.000
_cell.length_c   1.000
_cell.angle_alpha   90.00
_cell.angle_beta   90.00
_cell.angle_gamma   90.00
#
_symmetry.space_group_name_H-M   'P 1'
#
loop_
_entity.id
_entity.type
_entity.pdbx_description
1 polymer ?
#
loop_
_entity_poly.entity_id
_entity_poly.type
_entity_poly.pdbx_seq_one_letter_code
_entity_poly.pdbx_strand_id
1 'polypeptide(L)'
;MSVDSSSTHRHRGVAARLVRLAAAGAAVIAAVGTAAAWAHAGAVQHRCIHDAMQARVRQSVARHHTAPGAVSAVGLPYVTLDTAAAADRRPGSAPTVVRAANWGALRIAVSTEDLTDPAYHCARVGQHIKRRLGGVDICTAEDILTDEKRDILVKHLIPQALQLHTERLKVRQVQDKWKVTGMGDDVCSDFKVPPAHITDGLSNTDFVMYVASVPSEEGVLAWATTCQVFSDGHPAVGVINIPAANIASRYDQLVTRVVTHEMAHALGFSVGFFEGARILESISNVRHKDFDVPVINSSTAVAKAREQYGCDTLEYLEIEDQGGAGSAGSHIKMRNAQDELMAPAAAAGYYSALTMAIFQDLGFYQADFSKAEVMPWAGTPAAPSSARSAWSGTSRSGRRCSAMRTR
;
A
#
# COMPACT_ATOMS: atom_id res chain seq x y z
N MET A 1 -35.93 -70.65 -39.06
CA MET A 1 -34.73 -71.52 -39.11
C MET A 1 -33.76 -70.92 -40.10
N SER A 2 -32.49 -70.99 -39.73
CA SER A 2 -31.39 -70.09 -40.05
C SER A 2 -30.84 -70.16 -41.48
N VAL A 3 -29.83 -69.31 -41.71
CA VAL A 3 -28.70 -69.47 -42.66
C VAL A 3 -29.02 -68.90 -44.08
N ASP A 4 -28.26 -68.02 -44.74
CA ASP A 4 -26.91 -67.50 -44.59
C ASP A 4 -26.75 -66.14 -45.33
N SER A 5 -25.72 -65.37 -44.97
CA SER A 5 -25.29 -64.13 -45.64
C SER A 5 -24.21 -64.37 -46.69
N SER A 6 -24.30 -63.67 -47.83
CA SER A 6 -23.19 -63.04 -48.60
C SER A 6 -23.40 -63.07 -50.13
N SER A 7 -23.57 -61.89 -50.74
CA SER A 7 -23.29 -61.60 -52.16
C SER A 7 -23.38 -60.08 -52.38
N THR A 8 -22.25 -59.35 -52.43
CA THR A 8 -21.65 -58.73 -53.64
C THR A 8 -22.63 -58.12 -54.65
N HIS A 9 -22.51 -56.81 -54.91
CA HIS A 9 -22.38 -56.32 -56.28
C HIS A 9 -21.60 -54.99 -56.34
N ARG A 10 -20.46 -55.04 -57.04
CA ARG A 10 -19.71 -53.89 -57.56
C ARG A 10 -20.47 -53.32 -58.76
N HIS A 11 -20.47 -52.00 -58.90
CA HIS A 11 -20.34 -51.38 -60.22
C HIS A 11 -19.17 -50.41 -60.24
N ARG A 12 -18.19 -50.76 -61.10
CA ARG A 12 -17.03 -49.96 -61.53
C ARG A 12 -17.54 -48.78 -62.35
N GLY A 13 -16.99 -47.58 -62.13
CA GLY A 13 -16.01 -46.95 -63.04
C GLY A 13 -16.69 -45.79 -63.76
N VAL A 14 -16.15 -44.57 -63.77
CA VAL A 14 -15.09 -44.13 -64.67
C VAL A 14 -14.54 -42.78 -64.17
N ALA A 15 -13.20 -42.71 -64.07
CA ALA A 15 -12.25 -41.58 -64.29
C ALA A 15 -12.53 -40.17 -63.73
N ALA A 16 -11.56 -39.32 -63.38
CA ALA A 16 -10.13 -39.40 -63.09
C ALA A 16 -9.73 -37.99 -62.59
N ARG A 17 -8.78 -37.91 -61.65
CA ARG A 17 -8.15 -36.67 -61.16
C ARG A 17 -7.36 -35.97 -62.26
N LEU A 18 -7.48 -34.64 -62.35
CA LEU A 18 -6.44 -33.75 -62.87
C LEU A 18 -6.35 -32.46 -62.02
N VAL A 19 -5.15 -31.89 -62.06
CA VAL A 19 -4.50 -31.01 -61.09
C VAL A 19 -4.53 -29.54 -61.55
N ARG A 20 -4.45 -28.58 -60.59
CA ARG A 20 -4.16 -27.12 -60.69
C ARG A 20 -5.29 -26.18 -61.15
N LEU A 21 -5.73 -25.24 -60.28
CA LEU A 21 -5.22 -23.84 -60.20
C LEU A 21 -6.00 -22.95 -59.20
N ALA A 22 -5.22 -22.22 -58.40
CA ALA A 22 -5.38 -20.92 -57.71
C ALA A 22 -6.77 -20.24 -57.54
N ALA A 23 -7.10 -19.94 -56.28
CA ALA A 23 -7.55 -18.64 -55.75
C ALA A 23 -7.53 -18.74 -54.19
N ALA A 24 -6.51 -18.28 -53.46
CA ALA A 24 -6.27 -16.89 -53.02
C ALA A 24 -7.55 -16.21 -52.46
N GLY A 25 -7.63 -16.07 -51.13
CA GLY A 25 -8.66 -15.24 -50.49
C GLY A 25 -8.93 -15.52 -49.01
N ALA A 26 -7.99 -15.14 -48.14
CA ALA A 26 -8.16 -14.73 -46.74
C ALA A 26 -9.25 -15.40 -45.86
N ALA A 27 -8.82 -16.32 -44.98
CA ALA A 27 -9.49 -16.57 -43.68
C ALA A 27 -8.56 -17.31 -42.70
N VAL A 28 -7.52 -16.64 -42.21
CA VAL A 28 -6.83 -17.04 -40.97
C VAL A 28 -6.52 -15.77 -40.18
N ILE A 29 -7.42 -15.42 -39.26
CA ILE A 29 -7.04 -14.63 -38.09
C ILE A 29 -7.37 -15.48 -36.86
N ALA A 30 -6.31 -15.73 -36.10
CA ALA A 30 -6.25 -16.55 -34.92
C ALA A 30 -7.19 -16.02 -33.82
N ALA A 31 -8.15 -16.84 -33.41
CA ALA A 31 -8.79 -16.71 -32.11
C ALA A 31 -7.98 -17.52 -31.08
N VAL A 32 -6.86 -16.96 -30.63
CA VAL A 32 -6.22 -17.35 -29.36
C VAL A 32 -6.13 -16.08 -28.51
N GLY A 33 -7.30 -15.60 -28.11
CA GLY A 33 -7.45 -14.64 -27.01
C GLY A 33 -7.73 -15.44 -25.76
N THR A 34 -6.71 -15.64 -24.92
CA THR A 34 -6.84 -16.21 -23.60
C THR A 34 -7.60 -15.26 -22.69
N ALA A 35 -8.92 -15.47 -22.59
CA ALA A 35 -9.72 -14.91 -21.52
C ALA A 35 -9.36 -15.64 -20.21
N ALA A 36 -8.29 -15.20 -19.55
CA ALA A 36 -8.12 -15.44 -18.12
C ALA A 36 -9.03 -14.46 -17.37
N ALA A 37 -10.35 -14.65 -17.50
CA ALA A 37 -11.31 -14.10 -16.57
C ALA A 37 -11.22 -14.95 -15.30
N TRP A 38 -10.31 -14.56 -14.40
CA TRP A 38 -10.33 -15.09 -13.03
C TRP A 38 -11.59 -14.56 -12.35
N ALA A 39 -12.60 -15.41 -12.29
CA ALA A 39 -13.76 -15.21 -11.45
C ALA A 39 -13.32 -15.32 -9.97
N HIS A 40 -13.00 -14.19 -9.36
CA HIS A 40 -13.09 -14.04 -7.91
C HIS A 40 -14.51 -13.59 -7.57
N ALA A 41 -15.43 -14.54 -7.53
CA ALA A 41 -16.76 -14.30 -7.00
C ALA A 41 -16.67 -14.09 -5.49
N GLY A 42 -16.89 -12.85 -5.02
CA GLY A 42 -17.31 -12.56 -3.65
C GLY A 42 -16.28 -11.98 -2.67
N ALA A 43 -15.00 -11.82 -3.03
CA ALA A 43 -14.06 -11.08 -2.19
C ALA A 43 -14.08 -9.60 -2.59
N VAL A 44 -14.54 -8.72 -1.69
CA VAL A 44 -14.37 -7.28 -1.85
C VAL A 44 -12.87 -7.00 -1.92
N GLN A 45 -12.35 -6.77 -3.12
CA GLN A 45 -10.93 -6.47 -3.31
C GLN A 45 -10.69 -5.08 -2.73
N HIS A 46 -9.87 -5.00 -1.68
CA HIS A 46 -9.57 -3.72 -1.07
C HIS A 46 -8.95 -2.77 -2.09
N ARG A 47 -9.57 -1.59 -2.24
CA ARG A 47 -9.05 -0.46 -2.99
C ARG A 47 -8.49 0.57 -2.00
N CYS A 48 -7.17 0.72 -2.01
CA CYS A 48 -6.49 1.76 -1.24
C CYS A 48 -6.95 3.15 -1.72
N ILE A 49 -7.15 4.07 -0.79
CA ILE A 49 -7.51 5.48 -1.06
C ILE A 49 -6.53 6.47 -0.42
N HIS A 50 -5.35 6.00 0.03
CA HIS A 50 -4.34 6.82 0.70
C HIS A 50 -4.02 8.10 -0.09
N ASP A 51 -3.67 7.98 -1.36
CA ASP A 51 -3.20 9.11 -2.17
C ASP A 51 -4.28 10.19 -2.35
N ALA A 52 -5.54 9.78 -2.49
CA ALA A 52 -6.68 10.70 -2.52
C ALA A 52 -6.83 11.45 -1.19
N MET A 53 -6.58 10.77 -0.07
CA MET A 53 -6.63 11.36 1.27
C MET A 53 -5.45 12.28 1.55
N GLN A 54 -4.24 11.85 1.22
CA GLN A 54 -3.04 12.65 1.34
C GLN A 54 -3.13 13.92 0.48
N ALA A 55 -3.71 13.84 -0.72
CA ALA A 55 -3.97 15.00 -1.56
C ALA A 55 -4.95 15.98 -0.92
N ARG A 56 -6.05 15.49 -0.31
CA ARG A 56 -7.02 16.35 0.40
C ARG A 56 -6.39 17.05 1.59
N VAL A 57 -5.61 16.34 2.41
CA VAL A 57 -4.85 16.92 3.54
C VAL A 57 -3.97 18.06 3.01
N ARG A 58 -3.11 17.79 2.02
CA ARG A 58 -2.18 18.78 1.45
C ARG A 58 -2.91 19.98 0.84
N GLN A 59 -4.02 19.78 0.14
CA GLN A 59 -4.82 20.86 -0.44
C GLN A 59 -5.52 21.72 0.61
N SER A 60 -6.03 21.13 1.69
CA SER A 60 -6.60 21.88 2.81
C SER A 60 -5.50 22.66 3.55
N VAL A 61 -4.37 22.03 3.87
CA VAL A 61 -3.20 22.70 4.46
C VAL A 61 -2.75 23.90 3.61
N ALA A 62 -2.64 23.74 2.28
CA ALA A 62 -2.26 24.82 1.38
C ALA A 62 -3.27 25.99 1.33
N ARG A 63 -4.56 25.72 1.59
CA ARG A 63 -5.60 26.76 1.68
C ARG A 63 -5.54 27.53 3.01
N HIS A 64 -5.19 26.86 4.10
CA HIS A 64 -5.16 27.44 5.45
C HIS A 64 -3.83 28.12 5.80
N HIS A 65 -2.72 27.75 5.15
CA HIS A 65 -1.40 28.27 5.44
C HIS A 65 -0.83 29.03 4.23
N THR A 66 -0.75 30.37 4.34
CA THR A 66 -0.27 31.26 3.27
C THR A 66 1.19 31.70 3.42
N ALA A 67 1.84 31.42 4.57
CA ALA A 67 3.20 31.85 4.83
C ALA A 67 4.24 30.85 4.28
N PRO A 68 5.22 31.31 3.46
CA PRO A 68 6.36 30.48 3.04
C PRO A 68 7.12 29.90 4.25
N GLY A 69 7.41 28.60 4.23
CA GLY A 69 8.13 27.90 5.31
C GLY A 69 7.26 27.37 6.45
N ALA A 70 5.93 27.57 6.40
CA ALA A 70 5.00 27.02 7.39
C ALA A 70 4.74 25.51 7.25
N VAL A 71 5.12 24.91 6.11
CA VAL A 71 4.85 23.50 5.77
C VAL A 71 6.11 22.83 5.24
N SER A 72 6.18 21.52 5.39
CA SER A 72 7.30 20.68 4.95
C SER A 72 7.41 20.53 3.44
N ALA A 73 8.51 19.93 2.98
CA ALA A 73 8.73 19.61 1.56
C ALA A 73 7.63 18.72 0.97
N VAL A 74 7.00 17.87 1.81
CA VAL A 74 5.86 17.04 1.41
C VAL A 74 4.51 17.76 1.55
N GLY A 75 4.50 19.05 1.84
CA GLY A 75 3.28 19.87 1.96
C GLY A 75 2.45 19.59 3.22
N LEU A 76 3.07 19.04 4.26
CA LEU A 76 2.43 18.74 5.55
C LEU A 76 2.90 19.68 6.66
N PRO A 77 2.04 20.02 7.63
CA PRO A 77 2.42 20.82 8.77
C PRO A 77 3.42 20.09 9.68
N TYR A 78 4.23 20.89 10.38
CA TYR A 78 5.18 20.39 11.36
C TYR A 78 4.53 20.20 12.72
N VAL A 79 4.97 19.19 13.48
CA VAL A 79 4.75 19.15 14.94
C VAL A 79 5.57 20.25 15.64
N THR A 80 5.21 20.60 16.87
CA THR A 80 5.99 21.57 17.67
C THR A 80 6.79 20.87 18.76
N LEU A 81 8.04 21.26 18.94
CA LEU A 81 8.89 20.74 20.03
C LEU A 81 8.70 21.55 21.30
N ASP A 82 8.63 20.88 22.45
CA ASP A 82 8.53 21.48 23.78
C ASP A 82 9.94 21.81 24.30
N THR A 83 10.63 22.76 23.66
CA THR A 83 11.98 23.20 24.07
C THR A 83 12.01 24.70 24.36
N ALA A 84 12.76 25.10 25.40
CA ALA A 84 13.01 26.51 25.72
C ALA A 84 13.71 27.28 24.56
N ALA A 85 14.37 26.56 23.64
CA ALA A 85 14.99 27.11 22.44
C ALA A 85 13.98 27.62 21.38
N ALA A 86 12.67 27.34 21.55
CA ALA A 86 11.62 27.92 20.72
C ALA A 86 11.38 29.41 21.03
N ALA A 87 11.82 29.90 22.19
CA ALA A 87 11.58 31.28 22.63
C ALA A 87 12.53 32.33 22.01
N ASP A 88 13.61 31.90 21.33
CA ASP A 88 14.75 32.79 21.01
C ASP A 88 15.11 32.84 19.51
N ARG A 89 14.15 32.63 18.58
CA ARG A 89 14.48 32.51 17.14
C ARG A 89 13.58 33.23 16.15
N ARG A 90 14.23 33.52 15.00
CA ARG A 90 13.70 34.24 13.84
C ARG A 90 12.39 33.62 13.32
N PRO A 91 11.44 34.44 12.83
CA PRO A 91 10.22 33.94 12.21
C PRO A 91 10.54 33.03 11.00
N GLY A 92 9.98 31.82 10.96
CA GLY A 92 9.94 30.98 9.75
C GLY A 92 10.76 29.67 9.74
N SER A 93 11.38 29.23 10.84
CA SER A 93 12.05 27.91 10.90
C SER A 93 11.53 27.03 12.03
N ALA A 94 11.01 25.84 11.72
CA ALA A 94 10.64 24.85 12.73
C ALA A 94 11.88 24.36 13.50
N PRO A 95 11.84 24.21 14.84
CA PRO A 95 12.97 23.75 15.62
C PRO A 95 13.36 22.32 15.21
N THR A 96 14.66 22.08 14.99
CA THR A 96 15.19 20.77 14.57
C THR A 96 14.99 19.73 15.67
N VAL A 97 14.32 18.63 15.34
CA VAL A 97 14.13 17.50 16.28
C VAL A 97 15.46 16.82 16.58
N VAL A 98 15.70 16.52 17.86
CA VAL A 98 16.86 15.77 18.31
C VAL A 98 16.53 14.28 18.29
N ARG A 99 17.37 13.50 17.58
CA ARG A 99 17.28 12.04 17.51
C ARG A 99 18.48 11.37 18.14
N ALA A 100 18.26 10.18 18.69
CA ALA A 100 19.32 9.30 19.20
C ALA A 100 20.40 9.06 18.12
N ALA A 101 21.64 8.83 18.54
CA ALA A 101 22.71 8.42 17.62
C ALA A 101 22.45 7.02 17.04
N ASN A 102 21.96 6.11 17.88
CA ASN A 102 21.74 4.71 17.53
C ASN A 102 20.33 4.46 17.02
N TRP A 103 20.20 3.44 16.18
CA TRP A 103 18.91 2.88 15.77
C TRP A 103 18.34 2.02 16.90
N GLY A 104 17.12 2.34 17.34
CA GLY A 104 16.40 1.64 18.40
C GLY A 104 15.02 1.18 17.94
N ALA A 105 14.23 0.67 18.88
CA ALA A 105 12.85 0.26 18.61
C ALA A 105 11.99 1.46 18.19
N LEU A 106 11.13 1.27 17.20
CA LEU A 106 10.12 2.25 16.79
C LEU A 106 8.99 2.31 17.82
N ARG A 107 8.85 3.45 18.52
CA ARG A 107 7.84 3.65 19.56
C ARG A 107 6.62 4.37 18.99
N ILE A 108 5.58 3.61 18.67
CA ILE A 108 4.31 4.13 18.16
C ILE A 108 3.31 4.25 19.31
N ALA A 109 2.87 5.47 19.60
CA ALA A 109 1.72 5.70 20.46
C ALA A 109 0.44 5.52 19.64
N VAL A 110 -0.60 4.93 20.24
CA VAL A 110 -1.91 4.76 19.60
C VAL A 110 -2.95 5.48 20.43
N SER A 111 -3.75 6.32 19.78
CA SER A 111 -4.90 6.98 20.40
C SER A 111 -6.19 6.43 19.79
N THR A 112 -7.06 5.88 20.64
CA THR A 112 -8.32 5.25 20.26
C THR A 112 -9.55 5.99 20.80
N GLU A 113 -9.40 7.28 21.11
CA GLU A 113 -10.48 8.11 21.66
C GLU A 113 -11.75 8.13 20.78
N ASP A 114 -11.61 8.08 19.45
CA ASP A 114 -12.75 7.97 18.53
C ASP A 114 -13.58 6.70 18.76
N LEU A 115 -12.93 5.61 19.20
CA LEU A 115 -13.55 4.30 19.37
C LEU A 115 -14.37 4.20 20.67
N THR A 116 -14.18 5.13 21.61
CA THR A 116 -14.85 5.15 22.92
C THR A 116 -15.85 6.30 23.05
N ASP A 117 -15.64 7.40 22.34
CA ASP A 117 -16.59 8.51 22.31
C ASP A 117 -17.72 8.25 21.29
N PRO A 118 -18.99 8.11 21.73
CA PRO A 118 -20.11 7.80 20.83
C PRO A 118 -20.41 8.91 19.82
N ALA A 119 -19.84 10.12 19.97
CA ALA A 119 -19.92 11.16 18.95
C ALA A 119 -18.95 10.93 17.77
N TYR A 120 -17.98 10.02 17.93
CA TYR A 120 -16.90 9.80 16.96
C TYR A 120 -16.91 8.42 16.28
N HIS A 121 -17.84 7.55 16.66
CA HIS A 121 -18.13 6.30 15.96
C HIS A 121 -19.63 6.05 15.87
N CYS A 122 -20.03 5.09 15.04
CA CYS A 122 -21.41 4.63 14.98
C CYS A 122 -21.76 3.81 16.23
N ALA A 123 -22.51 4.42 17.15
CA ALA A 123 -22.97 3.79 18.39
C ALA A 123 -24.42 3.30 18.29
N ARG A 124 -25.22 3.84 17.36
CA ARG A 124 -26.61 3.44 17.12
C ARG A 124 -27.02 3.56 15.65
N VAL A 125 -27.95 2.73 15.22
CA VAL A 125 -28.52 2.77 13.85
C VAL A 125 -29.25 4.09 13.63
N GLY A 126 -29.10 4.68 12.45
CA GLY A 126 -29.65 5.98 12.10
C GLY A 126 -28.87 7.17 12.64
N GLN A 127 -27.77 6.96 13.37
CA GLN A 127 -26.88 8.04 13.79
C GLN A 127 -26.21 8.69 12.57
N HIS A 128 -26.14 10.02 12.58
CA HIS A 128 -25.35 10.76 11.61
C HIS A 128 -23.90 10.82 12.11
N ILE A 129 -22.95 10.39 11.29
CA ILE A 129 -21.52 10.39 11.63
C ILE A 129 -20.70 11.03 10.51
N LYS A 130 -19.66 11.78 10.88
CA LYS A 130 -18.71 12.29 9.89
C LYS A 130 -17.86 11.14 9.35
N ARG A 131 -17.68 11.08 8.03
CA ARG A 131 -16.93 9.99 7.37
C ARG A 131 -15.41 10.06 7.52
N ARG A 132 -14.88 11.12 8.16
CA ARG A 132 -13.44 11.50 8.14
C ARG A 132 -12.84 11.71 6.73
N LEU A 133 -13.68 11.62 5.70
CA LEU A 133 -13.40 11.81 4.28
C LEU A 133 -14.16 13.03 3.72
N GLY A 134 -14.72 13.88 4.59
CA GLY A 134 -15.71 14.87 4.22
C GLY A 134 -17.13 14.29 4.05
N GLY A 135 -18.13 15.08 4.47
CA GLY A 135 -19.53 14.68 4.46
C GLY A 135 -19.94 13.85 5.69
N VAL A 136 -21.19 13.41 5.67
CA VAL A 136 -21.86 12.70 6.77
C VAL A 136 -22.52 11.45 6.20
N ASP A 137 -22.38 10.32 6.90
CA ASP A 137 -23.11 9.08 6.64
C ASP A 137 -24.15 8.81 7.73
N ILE A 138 -25.12 7.96 7.39
CA ILE A 138 -26.11 7.43 8.32
C ILE A 138 -25.70 6.01 8.69
N CYS A 139 -25.39 5.78 9.96
CA CYS A 139 -24.97 4.49 10.48
C CYS A 139 -26.03 3.40 10.25
N THR A 140 -25.66 2.31 9.59
CA THR A 140 -26.45 1.09 9.49
C THR A 140 -26.14 0.13 10.65
N ALA A 141 -26.77 -1.04 10.67
CA ALA A 141 -26.50 -2.06 11.69
C ALA A 141 -25.06 -2.61 11.59
N GLU A 142 -24.51 -2.70 10.38
CA GLU A 142 -23.16 -3.23 10.14
C GLU A 142 -22.08 -2.25 10.59
N ASP A 143 -22.40 -0.96 10.56
CA ASP A 143 -21.49 0.13 10.94
C ASP A 143 -21.33 0.28 12.45
N ILE A 144 -22.19 -0.34 13.25
CA ILE A 144 -22.14 -0.19 14.70
C ILE A 144 -20.85 -0.80 15.24
N LEU A 145 -20.05 0.02 15.91
CA LEU A 145 -18.86 -0.44 16.65
C LEU A 145 -19.31 -1.04 17.98
N THR A 146 -19.75 -2.28 17.93
CA THR A 146 -20.11 -3.07 19.12
C THR A 146 -18.89 -3.28 20.00
N ASP A 147 -19.11 -3.62 21.27
CA ASP A 147 -18.01 -3.94 22.19
C ASP A 147 -17.13 -5.09 21.68
N GLU A 148 -17.72 -6.08 21.01
CA GLU A 148 -16.97 -7.18 20.39
C GLU A 148 -16.08 -6.70 19.22
N LYS A 149 -16.62 -5.86 18.34
CA LYS A 149 -15.82 -5.27 17.24
C LYS A 149 -14.72 -4.36 17.78
N ARG A 150 -15.01 -3.56 18.81
CA ARG A 150 -14.03 -2.70 19.48
C ARG A 150 -12.92 -3.54 20.12
N ASP A 151 -13.27 -4.66 20.76
CA ASP A 151 -12.30 -5.58 21.35
C ASP A 151 -11.41 -6.23 20.30
N ILE A 152 -11.97 -6.70 19.17
CA ILE A 152 -11.20 -7.20 18.03
C ILE A 152 -10.24 -6.11 17.52
N LEU A 153 -10.74 -4.90 17.32
CA LEU A 153 -9.96 -3.80 16.78
C LEU A 153 -8.77 -3.42 17.69
N VAL A 154 -9.05 -3.14 18.96
CA VAL A 154 -8.08 -2.58 19.91
C VAL A 154 -7.12 -3.63 20.46
N LYS A 155 -7.59 -4.85 20.73
CA LYS A 155 -6.79 -5.88 21.39
C LYS A 155 -6.11 -6.84 20.42
N HIS A 156 -6.54 -6.88 19.16
CA HIS A 156 -6.01 -7.83 18.18
C HIS A 156 -5.54 -7.16 16.89
N LEU A 157 -6.42 -6.49 16.14
CA LEU A 157 -6.11 -6.03 14.79
C LEU A 157 -5.02 -4.94 14.78
N ILE A 158 -5.18 -3.88 15.58
CA ILE A 158 -4.18 -2.80 15.68
C ILE A 158 -2.83 -3.31 16.23
N PRO A 159 -2.78 -4.06 17.34
CA PRO A 159 -1.52 -4.60 17.83
C PRO A 159 -0.80 -5.51 16.83
N GLN A 160 -1.51 -6.39 16.12
CA GLN A 160 -0.91 -7.27 15.11
C GLN A 160 -0.29 -6.48 13.96
N ALA A 161 -1.00 -5.48 13.42
CA ALA A 161 -0.49 -4.64 12.34
C ALA A 161 0.73 -3.80 12.79
N LEU A 162 0.68 -3.20 13.98
CA LEU A 162 1.81 -2.45 14.53
C LEU A 162 3.01 -3.34 14.84
N GLN A 163 2.79 -4.57 15.31
CA GLN A 163 3.86 -5.53 15.54
C GLN A 163 4.62 -5.83 14.25
N LEU A 164 3.92 -5.99 13.12
CA LEU A 164 4.54 -6.24 11.83
C LEU A 164 5.49 -5.11 11.39
N HIS A 165 5.15 -3.85 11.70
CA HIS A 165 6.04 -2.70 11.48
C HIS A 165 7.19 -2.63 12.49
N THR A 166 6.87 -2.65 13.77
CA THR A 166 7.85 -2.39 14.85
C THR A 166 8.90 -3.49 15.00
N GLU A 167 8.62 -4.72 14.55
CA GLU A 167 9.62 -5.78 14.52
C GLU A 167 10.57 -5.71 13.30
N ARG A 168 10.16 -4.99 12.25
CA ARG A 168 10.89 -4.86 10.97
C ARG A 168 11.59 -3.52 10.82
N LEU A 169 11.11 -2.47 11.48
CA LEU A 169 11.60 -1.11 11.34
C LEU A 169 12.16 -0.60 12.67
N LYS A 170 13.45 -0.25 12.65
CA LYS A 170 14.12 0.52 13.70
C LYS A 170 14.10 2.00 13.36
N VAL A 171 14.19 2.86 14.37
CA VAL A 171 14.23 4.31 14.18
C VAL A 171 15.32 4.94 15.04
N ARG A 172 15.87 6.07 14.59
CA ARG A 172 16.64 6.95 15.47
C ARG A 172 15.66 7.71 16.36
N GLN A 173 15.53 7.23 17.58
CA GLN A 173 14.48 7.62 18.52
C GLN A 173 14.47 9.13 18.82
N VAL A 174 13.30 9.75 18.77
CA VAL A 174 13.08 11.14 19.17
C VAL A 174 13.41 11.30 20.66
N GLN A 175 14.25 12.29 20.97
CA GLN A 175 14.66 12.59 22.35
C GLN A 175 13.80 13.68 22.99
N ASP A 176 13.26 14.59 22.18
CA ASP A 176 12.45 15.70 22.65
C ASP A 176 11.02 15.28 23.00
N LYS A 177 10.41 16.05 23.89
CA LYS A 177 8.95 16.08 24.04
C LYS A 177 8.36 16.94 22.91
N TRP A 178 7.30 16.47 22.27
CA TRP A 178 6.71 17.14 21.11
C TRP A 178 5.19 17.10 21.16
N LYS A 179 4.55 18.13 20.61
CA LYS A 179 3.10 18.33 20.66
C LYS A 179 2.50 18.15 19.29
N VAL A 180 1.34 17.50 19.26
CA VAL A 180 0.49 17.44 18.09
C VAL A 180 -0.11 18.82 17.90
N THR A 181 0.09 19.37 16.71
CA THR A 181 -0.40 20.69 16.33
C THR A 181 -1.09 20.54 14.97
N GLY A 182 -1.69 21.58 14.40
CA GLY A 182 -2.01 21.54 12.97
C GLY A 182 -2.89 20.38 12.45
N MET A 183 -3.63 19.66 13.30
CA MET A 183 -4.71 18.75 12.92
C MET A 183 -5.94 19.59 12.51
N GLY A 184 -5.73 20.58 11.64
CA GLY A 184 -6.70 21.62 11.30
C GLY A 184 -7.25 21.47 9.89
N ASP A 185 -6.71 20.54 9.10
CA ASP A 185 -7.18 20.27 7.74
C ASP A 185 -8.48 19.43 7.72
N ASP A 186 -9.10 19.36 6.55
CA ASP A 186 -10.42 18.77 6.33
C ASP A 186 -10.51 17.27 6.67
N VAL A 187 -9.38 16.58 6.86
CA VAL A 187 -9.31 15.14 7.13
C VAL A 187 -8.84 14.91 8.57
N CYS A 188 -7.68 15.45 8.92
CA CYS A 188 -7.05 15.19 10.19
C CYS A 188 -7.78 15.85 11.36
N SER A 189 -8.48 16.97 11.12
CA SER A 189 -9.27 17.67 12.17
C SER A 189 -10.50 16.90 12.65
N ASP A 190 -10.94 15.90 11.89
CA ASP A 190 -12.12 15.12 12.26
C ASP A 190 -11.80 14.00 13.27
N PHE A 191 -10.52 13.76 13.61
CA PHE A 191 -10.11 12.79 14.62
C PHE A 191 -10.09 13.41 16.02
N LYS A 192 -10.47 12.63 17.03
CA LYS A 192 -10.45 13.07 18.43
C LYS A 192 -9.03 13.00 18.98
N VAL A 193 -8.39 14.15 19.04
CA VAL A 193 -7.05 14.32 19.64
C VAL A 193 -7.19 14.60 21.15
N PRO A 194 -6.59 13.81 22.05
CA PRO A 194 -6.56 14.11 23.47
C PRO A 194 -5.98 15.52 23.73
N PRO A 195 -6.60 16.36 24.59
CA PRO A 195 -6.08 17.69 24.90
C PRO A 195 -4.63 17.69 25.39
N ALA A 196 -4.21 16.63 26.11
CA ALA A 196 -2.85 16.45 26.57
C ALA A 196 -1.84 16.31 25.42
N HIS A 197 -2.21 15.73 24.27
CA HIS A 197 -1.31 15.63 23.11
C HIS A 197 -1.00 17.00 22.48
N ILE A 198 -1.89 17.98 22.67
CA ILE A 198 -1.76 19.35 22.15
C ILE A 198 -1.07 20.26 23.16
N THR A 199 -1.43 20.15 24.44
CA THR A 199 -0.98 21.06 25.50
C THR A 199 0.34 20.60 26.13
N ASP A 200 0.39 19.34 26.58
CA ASP A 200 1.56 18.74 27.19
C ASP A 200 2.50 18.18 26.13
N GLY A 201 1.97 17.40 25.18
CA GLY A 201 2.73 16.66 24.19
C GLY A 201 3.12 15.25 24.63
N LEU A 202 3.76 14.52 23.73
CA LEU A 202 4.21 13.16 23.90
C LEU A 202 5.71 13.12 24.16
N SER A 203 6.13 12.25 25.07
CA SER A 203 7.54 11.91 25.33
C SER A 203 7.75 10.44 25.00
N ASN A 204 9.00 10.04 24.76
CA ASN A 204 9.34 8.65 24.44
C ASN A 204 8.53 8.05 23.29
N THR A 205 8.15 8.88 22.32
CA THR A 205 7.26 8.53 21.22
C THR A 205 7.87 9.02 19.92
N ASP A 206 7.99 8.14 18.93
CA ASP A 206 8.58 8.45 17.63
C ASP A 206 7.50 8.73 16.57
N PHE A 207 6.28 8.23 16.79
CA PHE A 207 5.14 8.42 15.92
C PHE A 207 3.84 8.23 16.73
N VAL A 208 2.77 8.93 16.39
CA VAL A 208 1.43 8.69 16.95
C VAL A 208 0.44 8.32 15.85
N MET A 209 -0.33 7.27 16.08
CA MET A 209 -1.42 6.82 15.22
C MET A 209 -2.77 7.08 15.90
N TYR A 210 -3.60 7.91 15.29
CA TYR A 210 -5.00 8.11 15.70
C TYR A 210 -5.91 7.15 14.95
N VAL A 211 -6.75 6.42 15.66
CA VAL A 211 -7.58 5.37 15.08
C VAL A 211 -9.06 5.70 15.20
N ALA A 212 -9.76 5.67 14.08
CA ALA A 212 -11.20 5.79 13.99
C ALA A 212 -11.85 4.53 13.41
N SER A 213 -13.16 4.40 13.63
CA SER A 213 -13.99 3.37 13.00
C SER A 213 -15.34 3.98 12.62
N VAL A 214 -15.40 4.47 11.39
CA VAL A 214 -16.60 5.03 10.77
C VAL A 214 -16.80 4.43 9.37
N PRO A 215 -18.02 4.52 8.80
CA PRO A 215 -18.28 4.05 7.44
C PRO A 215 -17.34 4.67 6.41
N SER A 216 -17.08 3.93 5.35
CA SER A 216 -16.26 4.34 4.22
C SER A 216 -16.91 3.86 2.92
N GLU A 217 -16.36 4.29 1.79
CA GLU A 217 -16.78 3.82 0.46
C GLU A 217 -16.66 2.29 0.35
N GLU A 218 -17.55 1.68 -0.43
CA GLU A 218 -17.51 0.25 -0.75
C GLU A 218 -16.15 -0.12 -1.36
N GLY A 219 -15.57 -1.25 -0.93
CA GLY A 219 -14.22 -1.63 -1.35
C GLY A 219 -13.08 -1.12 -0.45
N VAL A 220 -13.36 -0.25 0.53
CA VAL A 220 -12.34 0.29 1.43
C VAL A 220 -12.36 -0.44 2.77
N LEU A 221 -11.46 -1.40 2.96
CA LEU A 221 -11.34 -2.16 4.21
C LEU A 221 -10.68 -1.36 5.34
N ALA A 222 -9.78 -0.45 4.98
CA ALA A 222 -9.20 0.58 5.83
C ALA A 222 -8.64 1.69 4.93
N TRP A 223 -8.32 2.84 5.52
CA TRP A 223 -7.50 3.85 4.86
C TRP A 223 -6.68 4.63 5.89
N ALA A 224 -5.52 5.12 5.50
CA ALA A 224 -4.69 5.96 6.35
C ALA A 224 -4.00 7.09 5.59
N THR A 225 -3.52 8.10 6.32
CA THR A 225 -2.74 9.21 5.76
C THR A 225 -1.82 9.81 6.81
N THR A 226 -0.78 10.52 6.37
CA THR A 226 0.11 11.27 7.25
C THR A 226 -0.42 12.69 7.40
N CYS A 227 -0.64 13.11 8.65
CA CYS A 227 -1.16 14.43 8.99
C CYS A 227 -0.06 15.43 9.32
N GLN A 228 1.01 14.98 10.01
CA GLN A 228 2.12 15.85 10.38
C GLN A 228 3.47 15.16 10.26
N VAL A 229 4.51 15.97 10.10
CA VAL A 229 5.90 15.54 10.08
C VAL A 229 6.72 16.27 11.14
N PHE A 230 7.87 15.71 11.50
CA PHE A 230 8.92 16.41 12.23
C PHE A 230 9.63 17.41 11.32
N SER A 231 10.41 18.32 11.91
CA SER A 231 11.18 19.34 11.19
C SER A 231 12.24 18.77 10.25
N ASP A 232 12.67 17.52 10.47
CA ASP A 232 13.57 16.79 9.59
C ASP A 232 12.85 15.97 8.50
N GLY A 233 11.54 16.13 8.36
CA GLY A 233 10.71 15.51 7.33
C GLY A 233 10.19 14.12 7.66
N HIS A 234 10.56 13.51 8.80
CA HIS A 234 10.02 12.20 9.18
C HIS A 234 8.52 12.31 9.51
N PRO A 235 7.69 11.32 9.12
CA PRO A 235 6.32 11.21 9.61
C PRO A 235 6.25 11.24 11.14
N ALA A 236 5.30 12.00 11.68
CA ALA A 236 5.12 12.17 13.13
C ALA A 236 3.72 11.78 13.59
N VAL A 237 2.71 12.16 12.81
CA VAL A 237 1.30 11.92 13.12
C VAL A 237 0.63 11.27 11.92
N GLY A 238 0.07 10.09 12.13
CA GLY A 238 -0.80 9.40 11.19
C GLY A 238 -2.22 9.27 11.73
N VAL A 239 -3.15 9.13 10.82
CA VAL A 239 -4.53 8.74 11.10
C VAL A 239 -4.87 7.50 10.30
N ILE A 240 -5.70 6.63 10.86
CA ILE A 240 -6.23 5.45 10.18
C ILE A 240 -7.71 5.26 10.53
N ASN A 241 -8.52 4.96 9.53
CA ASN A 241 -9.91 4.56 9.70
C ASN A 241 -10.09 3.10 9.29
N ILE A 242 -10.74 2.31 10.15
CA ILE A 242 -11.05 0.90 9.91
C ILE A 242 -12.57 0.73 10.08
N PRO A 243 -13.36 0.71 8.99
CA PRO A 243 -14.82 0.62 9.09
C PRO A 243 -15.28 -0.63 9.84
N ALA A 244 -16.19 -0.44 10.79
CA ALA A 244 -16.69 -1.52 11.64
C ALA A 244 -17.38 -2.64 10.86
N ALA A 245 -17.94 -2.36 9.68
CA ALA A 245 -18.55 -3.34 8.80
C ALA A 245 -17.57 -4.45 8.38
N ASN A 246 -16.26 -4.15 8.33
CA ASN A 246 -15.22 -5.09 7.90
C ASN A 246 -14.61 -5.89 9.08
N ILE A 247 -15.02 -5.60 10.32
CA ILE A 247 -14.47 -6.23 11.52
C ILE A 247 -15.30 -7.48 11.85
N ALA A 248 -14.80 -8.63 11.40
CA ALA A 248 -15.48 -9.92 11.58
C ALA A 248 -14.73 -10.90 12.50
N SER A 249 -13.40 -10.98 12.42
CA SER A 249 -12.62 -11.95 13.20
C SER A 249 -11.27 -11.40 13.66
N ARG A 250 -10.72 -12.03 14.72
CA ARG A 250 -9.45 -11.62 15.36
C ARG A 250 -8.20 -11.86 14.51
N TYR A 251 -8.27 -12.81 13.58
CA TYR A 251 -7.12 -13.33 12.83
C TYR A 251 -7.40 -13.39 11.33
N ASP A 252 -8.24 -12.48 10.83
CA ASP A 252 -8.41 -12.31 9.40
C ASP A 252 -7.09 -11.78 8.82
N GLN A 253 -6.37 -12.65 8.13
CA GLN A 253 -5.06 -12.31 7.57
C GLN A 253 -5.20 -11.20 6.54
N LEU A 254 -6.23 -11.21 5.70
CA LEU A 254 -6.42 -10.21 4.66
C LEU A 254 -6.63 -8.83 5.29
N VAL A 255 -7.56 -8.71 6.25
CA VAL A 255 -7.80 -7.43 6.94
C VAL A 255 -6.58 -6.98 7.73
N THR A 256 -5.88 -7.90 8.40
CA THR A 256 -4.64 -7.56 9.13
C THR A 256 -3.57 -7.00 8.20
N ARG A 257 -3.37 -7.60 7.02
CA ARG A 257 -2.41 -7.10 6.03
C ARG A 257 -2.84 -5.78 5.41
N VAL A 258 -4.13 -5.57 5.18
CA VAL A 258 -4.64 -4.27 4.71
C VAL A 258 -4.45 -3.17 5.76
N VAL A 259 -4.75 -3.43 7.04
CA VAL A 259 -4.47 -2.45 8.09
C VAL A 259 -2.96 -2.16 8.19
N THR A 260 -2.11 -3.18 8.03
CA THR A 260 -0.66 -3.00 7.99
C THR A 260 -0.23 -2.18 6.77
N HIS A 261 -0.83 -2.40 5.60
CA HIS A 261 -0.59 -1.63 4.38
C HIS A 261 -0.91 -0.14 4.59
N GLU A 262 -2.08 0.15 5.16
CA GLU A 262 -2.48 1.54 5.45
C GLU A 262 -1.57 2.18 6.50
N MET A 263 -1.19 1.45 7.55
CA MET A 263 -0.18 1.94 8.50
C MET A 263 1.16 2.25 7.82
N ALA A 264 1.57 1.47 6.81
CA ALA A 264 2.79 1.74 6.04
C ALA A 264 2.73 3.10 5.32
N HIS A 265 1.59 3.42 4.73
CA HIS A 265 1.37 4.72 4.10
C HIS A 265 1.50 5.88 5.11
N ALA A 266 0.86 5.77 6.27
CA ALA A 266 0.97 6.77 7.34
C ALA A 266 2.40 6.88 7.92
N LEU A 267 3.20 5.82 7.81
CA LEU A 267 4.61 5.79 8.17
C LEU A 267 5.54 6.32 7.05
N GLY A 268 4.99 6.79 5.93
CA GLY A 268 5.72 7.48 4.89
C GLY A 268 5.94 6.69 3.59
N PHE A 269 5.32 5.52 3.43
CA PHE A 269 5.36 4.80 2.15
C PHE A 269 4.40 5.48 1.15
N SER A 270 4.79 6.60 0.56
CA SER A 270 3.97 7.25 -0.48
C SER A 270 4.78 8.14 -1.40
N VAL A 271 4.22 8.42 -2.57
CA VAL A 271 4.85 9.19 -3.66
C VAL A 271 5.47 10.50 -3.17
N GLY A 272 4.78 11.25 -2.30
CA GLY A 272 5.29 12.52 -1.78
C GLY A 272 6.57 12.37 -0.95
N PHE A 273 6.69 11.29 -0.19
CA PHE A 273 7.91 10.98 0.56
C PHE A 273 9.00 10.40 -0.35
N PHE A 274 8.65 9.62 -1.37
CA PHE A 274 9.63 9.13 -2.35
C PHE A 274 10.26 10.28 -3.14
N GLU A 275 9.45 11.26 -3.56
CA GLU A 275 9.91 12.50 -4.18
C GLU A 275 10.77 13.34 -3.20
N GLY A 276 10.30 13.50 -1.96
CA GLY A 276 11.01 14.24 -0.93
C GLY A 276 12.40 13.67 -0.60
N ALA A 277 12.51 12.34 -0.58
CA ALA A 277 13.77 11.60 -0.41
C ALA A 277 14.60 11.50 -1.70
N ARG A 278 14.06 11.92 -2.85
CA ARG A 278 14.69 11.84 -4.18
C ARG A 278 15.08 10.41 -4.57
N ILE A 279 14.22 9.45 -4.26
CA ILE A 279 14.39 8.04 -4.62
C ILE A 279 13.45 7.59 -5.76
N LEU A 280 12.53 8.47 -6.19
CA LEU A 280 11.60 8.24 -7.28
C LEU A 280 12.10 8.87 -8.58
N GLU A 281 12.11 8.10 -9.66
CA GLU A 281 12.42 8.54 -11.02
C GLU A 281 11.34 8.09 -12.00
N SER A 282 11.34 8.70 -13.19
CA SER A 282 10.48 8.31 -14.31
C SER A 282 11.34 7.84 -15.47
N ILE A 283 11.05 6.65 -15.99
CA ILE A 283 11.80 6.07 -17.11
C ILE A 283 10.87 5.68 -18.26
N SER A 284 11.33 5.94 -19.48
CA SER A 284 10.57 5.69 -20.71
C SER A 284 10.74 4.26 -21.23
N ASN A 285 9.82 3.84 -22.10
CA ASN A 285 9.85 2.58 -22.84
C ASN A 285 9.89 1.29 -22.00
N VAL A 286 9.53 1.34 -20.72
CA VAL A 286 9.44 0.13 -19.89
C VAL A 286 8.42 -0.83 -20.50
N ARG A 287 8.95 -1.89 -21.12
CA ARG A 287 8.24 -2.92 -21.88
C ARG A 287 7.40 -2.35 -23.02
N HIS A 288 7.98 -1.41 -23.76
CA HIS A 288 7.35 -0.74 -24.90
C HIS A 288 6.08 0.06 -24.53
N LYS A 289 5.96 0.49 -23.27
CA LYS A 289 4.98 1.51 -22.90
C LYS A 289 5.36 2.84 -23.55
N ASP A 290 4.37 3.49 -24.13
CA ASP A 290 4.45 4.79 -24.79
C ASP A 290 4.38 5.99 -23.82
N PHE A 291 4.52 5.72 -22.52
CA PHE A 291 4.54 6.70 -21.44
C PHE A 291 5.61 6.34 -20.40
N ASP A 292 6.00 7.34 -19.62
CA ASP A 292 7.00 7.18 -18.57
C ASP A 292 6.44 6.44 -17.35
N VAL A 293 7.22 5.52 -16.80
CA VAL A 293 6.83 4.69 -15.65
C VAL A 293 7.61 5.14 -14.41
N PRO A 294 6.95 5.32 -13.25
CA PRO A 294 7.62 5.61 -11.98
C PRO A 294 8.41 4.38 -11.49
N VAL A 295 9.64 4.62 -11.05
CA VAL A 295 10.53 3.58 -10.52
C VAL A 295 11.33 4.11 -9.33
N ILE A 296 11.73 3.22 -8.43
CA ILE A 296 12.70 3.50 -7.37
C ILE A 296 14.06 2.94 -7.77
N ASN A 297 15.09 3.78 -7.79
CA ASN A 297 16.46 3.41 -8.16
C ASN A 297 17.45 3.48 -6.98
N SER A 298 16.95 3.61 -5.76
CA SER A 298 17.76 3.69 -4.54
C SER A 298 18.48 2.36 -4.23
N SER A 299 19.61 2.48 -3.54
CA SER A 299 20.59 1.39 -3.42
C SER A 299 20.04 0.13 -2.74
N THR A 300 19.33 0.27 -1.62
CA THR A 300 18.78 -0.88 -0.88
C THR A 300 17.63 -1.52 -1.65
N ALA A 301 16.71 -0.71 -2.18
CA ALA A 301 15.56 -1.18 -2.95
C ALA A 301 15.98 -1.97 -4.18
N VAL A 302 16.96 -1.46 -4.95
CA VAL A 302 17.51 -2.15 -6.12
C VAL A 302 18.21 -3.44 -5.69
N ALA A 303 19.02 -3.43 -4.63
CA ALA A 303 19.68 -4.64 -4.13
C ALA A 303 18.66 -5.73 -3.76
N LYS A 304 17.60 -5.39 -3.03
CA LYS A 304 16.55 -6.35 -2.65
C LYS A 304 15.68 -6.79 -3.82
N ALA A 305 15.46 -5.93 -4.82
CA ALA A 305 14.82 -6.31 -6.07
C ALA A 305 15.68 -7.32 -6.85
N ARG A 306 17.00 -7.12 -6.93
CA ARG A 306 17.94 -8.08 -7.57
C ARG A 306 17.86 -9.45 -6.90
N GLU A 307 17.86 -9.49 -5.56
CA GLU A 307 17.73 -10.71 -4.77
C GLU A 307 16.38 -11.42 -5.04
N GLN A 308 15.26 -10.68 -4.95
CA GLN A 308 13.91 -11.22 -5.18
C GLN A 308 13.79 -11.84 -6.57
N TYR A 309 14.20 -11.10 -7.61
CA TYR A 309 13.96 -11.49 -9.00
C TYR A 309 15.08 -12.34 -9.61
N GLY A 310 16.23 -12.48 -8.93
CA GLY A 310 17.41 -13.21 -9.44
C GLY A 310 18.01 -12.56 -10.68
N CYS A 311 18.11 -11.23 -10.67
CA CYS A 311 18.56 -10.40 -11.78
C CYS A 311 19.55 -9.35 -11.27
N ASP A 312 20.82 -9.72 -11.11
CA ASP A 312 21.92 -8.85 -10.58
C ASP A 312 22.11 -7.54 -11.33
N THR A 313 21.57 -7.49 -12.53
CA THR A 313 21.75 -6.46 -13.53
C THR A 313 20.54 -5.50 -13.57
N LEU A 314 19.55 -5.70 -12.70
CA LEU A 314 18.41 -4.80 -12.51
C LEU A 314 18.87 -3.45 -11.94
N GLU A 315 18.31 -2.35 -12.44
CA GLU A 315 18.72 -0.99 -12.06
C GLU A 315 17.67 -0.25 -11.23
N TYR A 316 16.44 -0.78 -11.16
CA TYR A 316 15.31 -0.12 -10.52
C TYR A 316 14.24 -1.13 -10.09
N LEU A 317 13.39 -0.71 -9.16
CA LEU A 317 12.17 -1.37 -8.77
C LEU A 317 10.98 -0.56 -9.31
N GLU A 318 10.10 -1.19 -10.08
CA GLU A 318 8.92 -0.50 -10.63
C GLU A 318 7.89 -0.18 -9.55
N ILE A 319 7.38 1.04 -9.61
CA ILE A 319 6.25 1.53 -8.82
C ILE A 319 5.00 1.48 -9.70
N GLU A 320 3.84 1.34 -9.07
CA GLU A 320 2.57 1.22 -9.76
C GLU A 320 2.32 2.48 -10.62
N ASP A 321 1.91 2.24 -11.86
CA ASP A 321 1.73 3.26 -12.89
C ASP A 321 0.28 3.36 -13.38
N GLN A 322 -0.60 2.50 -12.86
CA GLN A 322 -2.01 2.39 -13.22
C GLN A 322 -2.92 2.72 -12.02
N GLY A 323 -4.22 2.89 -12.28
CA GLY A 323 -5.24 3.12 -11.23
C GLY A 323 -5.42 4.58 -10.79
N GLY A 324 -4.64 5.51 -11.35
CA GLY A 324 -4.79 6.95 -11.11
C GLY A 324 -4.33 7.39 -9.72
N ALA A 325 -4.85 8.52 -9.24
CA ALA A 325 -4.44 9.20 -8.01
C ALA A 325 -4.79 8.46 -6.69
N GLY A 326 -5.21 7.20 -6.75
CA GLY A 326 -5.43 6.32 -5.59
C GLY A 326 -4.56 5.06 -5.61
N SER A 327 -3.69 4.90 -6.61
CA SER A 327 -2.91 3.67 -6.80
C SER A 327 -1.54 3.93 -7.41
N ALA A 328 -1.44 4.82 -8.41
CA ALA A 328 -0.17 5.10 -9.06
C ALA A 328 0.77 5.91 -8.16
N GLY A 329 2.05 5.52 -8.10
CA GLY A 329 3.10 6.26 -7.40
C GLY A 329 3.36 5.84 -5.95
N SER A 330 2.38 5.27 -5.24
CA SER A 330 2.51 4.92 -3.82
C SER A 330 2.51 3.40 -3.52
N HIS A 331 2.58 2.56 -4.56
CA HIS A 331 2.53 1.11 -4.44
C HIS A 331 3.62 0.44 -5.28
N ILE A 332 4.07 -0.74 -4.86
CA ILE A 332 4.98 -1.56 -5.68
C ILE A 332 4.18 -2.15 -6.86
N LYS A 333 4.77 -2.14 -8.07
CA LYS A 333 4.09 -2.61 -9.27
C LYS A 333 3.52 -4.02 -9.10
N MET A 334 2.19 -4.15 -9.13
CA MET A 334 1.51 -5.42 -8.82
C MET A 334 1.94 -6.58 -9.71
N ARG A 335 2.19 -6.31 -11.00
CA ARG A 335 2.71 -7.31 -11.96
C ARG A 335 3.94 -8.03 -11.41
N ASN A 336 4.84 -7.28 -10.77
CA ASN A 336 6.14 -7.77 -10.34
C ASN A 336 6.11 -8.29 -8.89
N ALA A 337 5.11 -7.89 -8.11
CA ALA A 337 5.03 -8.15 -6.68
C ALA A 337 3.56 -8.32 -6.24
N GLN A 338 2.84 -9.27 -6.83
CA GLN A 338 1.38 -9.40 -6.65
C GLN A 338 0.99 -9.63 -5.19
N ASP A 339 1.78 -10.43 -4.49
CA ASP A 339 1.52 -10.86 -3.12
C ASP A 339 2.22 -9.98 -2.06
N GLU A 340 2.77 -8.84 -2.46
CA GLU A 340 3.50 -7.91 -1.58
C GLU A 340 2.54 -7.06 -0.74
N LEU A 341 2.95 -6.69 0.47
CA LEU A 341 2.19 -5.83 1.38
C LEU A 341 1.71 -4.55 0.71
N MET A 342 2.59 -3.85 -0.01
CA MET A 342 2.36 -2.57 -0.69
C MET A 342 2.02 -2.74 -2.18
N ALA A 343 1.47 -3.89 -2.57
CA ALA A 343 0.77 -4.00 -3.84
C ALA A 343 -0.50 -3.11 -3.83
N PRO A 344 -0.92 -2.52 -4.97
CA PRO A 344 -2.05 -1.59 -5.04
C PRO A 344 -3.42 -2.22 -4.80
N ALA A 345 -3.49 -3.55 -4.75
CA ALA A 345 -4.71 -4.28 -4.45
C ALA A 345 -4.38 -5.47 -3.55
N ALA A 346 -5.24 -5.73 -2.58
CA ALA A 346 -4.97 -6.74 -1.57
C ALA A 346 -4.91 -8.16 -2.15
N ALA A 347 -3.87 -8.89 -1.75
CA ALA A 347 -3.60 -10.30 -2.05
C ALA A 347 -3.09 -10.99 -0.78
N ALA A 348 -1.97 -11.73 -0.82
CA ALA A 348 -1.41 -12.33 0.39
C ALA A 348 -0.83 -11.31 1.39
N GLY A 349 -0.28 -10.19 0.91
CA GLY A 349 0.20 -9.08 1.72
C GLY A 349 1.49 -9.37 2.50
N TYR A 350 2.45 -10.06 1.90
CA TYR A 350 3.74 -10.36 2.53
C TYR A 350 4.54 -9.09 2.75
N TYR A 351 4.98 -8.85 3.99
CA TYR A 351 5.88 -7.77 4.35
C TYR A 351 7.31 -8.16 3.98
N SER A 352 7.60 -8.02 2.69
CA SER A 352 8.83 -8.50 2.08
C SER A 352 9.99 -7.51 2.27
N ALA A 353 11.19 -7.97 1.89
CA ALA A 353 12.37 -7.13 1.85
C ALA A 353 12.23 -5.93 0.89
N LEU A 354 11.30 -5.95 -0.08
CA LEU A 354 11.09 -4.85 -1.02
C LEU A 354 10.54 -3.61 -0.31
N THR A 355 9.40 -3.75 0.41
CA THR A 355 8.83 -2.65 1.19
C THR A 355 9.78 -2.15 2.27
N MET A 356 10.45 -3.08 2.97
CA MET A 356 11.43 -2.74 3.99
C MET A 356 12.62 -1.94 3.44
N ALA A 357 13.09 -2.28 2.23
CA ALA A 357 14.18 -1.57 1.58
C ALA A 357 13.81 -0.14 1.17
N ILE A 358 12.58 0.07 0.68
CA ILE A 358 12.08 1.41 0.39
C ILE A 358 11.99 2.25 1.67
N PHE A 359 11.47 1.68 2.78
CA PHE A 359 11.47 2.37 4.07
C PHE A 359 12.88 2.74 4.56
N GLN A 360 13.87 1.90 4.31
CA GLN A 360 15.25 2.20 4.65
C GLN A 360 15.83 3.32 3.78
N ASP A 361 15.55 3.30 2.48
CA ASP A 361 16.08 4.30 1.53
C ASP A 361 15.37 5.66 1.63
N LEU A 362 14.17 5.72 2.24
CA LEU A 362 13.58 6.99 2.71
C LEU A 362 14.46 7.69 3.76
N GLY A 363 15.35 6.95 4.43
CA GLY A 363 16.23 7.47 5.47
C GLY A 363 15.57 7.61 6.84
N PHE A 364 14.27 7.32 6.95
CA PHE A 364 13.51 7.43 8.20
C PHE A 364 13.73 6.25 9.15
N TYR A 365 13.92 5.06 8.57
CA TYR A 365 13.98 3.80 9.30
C TYR A 365 15.21 3.00 8.92
N GLN A 366 15.59 2.05 9.76
CA GLN A 366 16.52 0.99 9.42
C GLN A 366 15.78 -0.34 9.45
N ALA A 367 15.83 -1.07 8.33
CA ALA A 367 15.13 -2.34 8.20
C ALA A 367 15.91 -3.48 8.88
N ASP A 368 15.20 -4.37 9.57
CA ASP A 368 15.71 -5.65 10.05
C ASP A 368 15.35 -6.77 9.06
N PHE A 369 16.14 -6.90 7.99
CA PHE A 369 15.89 -7.86 6.91
C PHE A 369 15.82 -9.32 7.35
N SER A 370 16.26 -9.68 8.56
CA SER A 370 16.09 -11.02 9.10
C SER A 370 14.61 -11.39 9.35
N LYS A 371 13.75 -10.38 9.46
CA LYS A 371 12.29 -10.51 9.64
C LYS A 371 11.49 -10.37 8.34
N ALA A 372 12.17 -10.22 7.20
CA ALA A 372 11.51 -10.10 5.91
C ALA A 372 10.74 -11.39 5.58
N GLU A 373 9.48 -11.25 5.19
CA GLU A 373 8.70 -12.39 4.71
C GLU A 373 9.12 -12.75 3.29
N VAL A 374 9.14 -14.06 3.00
CA VAL A 374 9.39 -14.56 1.65
C VAL A 374 8.15 -14.37 0.81
N MET A 375 8.26 -13.63 -0.28
CA MET A 375 7.22 -13.55 -1.31
C MET A 375 7.53 -14.56 -2.42
N PRO A 376 6.76 -15.65 -2.59
CA PRO A 376 7.02 -16.64 -3.64
C PRO A 376 6.87 -16.06 -5.05
N TRP A 377 5.99 -15.07 -5.22
CA TRP A 377 5.74 -14.40 -6.50
C TRP A 377 7.02 -13.81 -7.09
N ALA A 378 7.32 -14.20 -8.34
CA ALA A 378 8.53 -13.81 -9.07
C ALA A 378 9.87 -14.13 -8.35
N GLY A 379 9.85 -14.89 -7.25
CA GLY A 379 10.99 -15.21 -6.41
C GLY A 379 12.00 -16.17 -7.03
N THR A 380 13.26 -16.12 -6.57
CA THR A 380 14.26 -17.15 -6.87
C THR A 380 13.93 -18.46 -6.13
N PRO A 381 14.35 -19.64 -6.65
CA PRO A 381 13.95 -20.95 -6.10
C PRO A 381 14.52 -21.33 -4.72
N ALA A 382 15.04 -20.40 -3.93
CA ALA A 382 15.69 -20.70 -2.66
C ALA A 382 14.72 -21.09 -1.51
N ALA A 383 13.41 -21.13 -1.75
CA ALA A 383 12.41 -21.59 -0.77
C ALA A 383 11.61 -22.81 -1.30
N PRO A 384 11.27 -23.81 -0.47
CA PRO A 384 10.61 -25.01 -0.92
C PRO A 384 9.11 -24.80 -1.23
N SER A 385 8.79 -24.98 -2.51
CA SER A 385 7.56 -25.58 -3.08
C SER A 385 6.30 -24.74 -3.45
N SER A 386 5.71 -25.23 -4.56
CA SER A 386 4.31 -25.28 -5.01
C SER A 386 3.53 -24.11 -5.62
N ALA A 387 4.04 -22.89 -5.77
CA ALA A 387 3.36 -21.88 -6.60
C ALA A 387 3.90 -21.88 -8.04
N ARG A 388 3.36 -22.76 -8.89
CA ARG A 388 3.61 -22.74 -10.35
C ARG A 388 2.39 -22.16 -11.08
N SER A 389 2.48 -20.90 -11.48
CA SER A 389 1.78 -20.37 -12.66
C SER A 389 2.35 -19.01 -13.04
N ALA A 390 2.23 -18.66 -14.33
CA ALA A 390 2.80 -17.51 -15.07
C ALA A 390 4.32 -17.50 -15.39
N TRP A 391 5.19 -18.14 -14.59
CA TRP A 391 6.65 -18.19 -14.84
C TRP A 391 7.18 -19.61 -15.17
N SER A 392 6.36 -20.44 -15.82
CA SER A 392 6.73 -21.79 -16.25
C SER A 392 7.28 -21.80 -17.68
N GLY A 393 8.57 -21.49 -17.80
CA GLY A 393 9.38 -21.66 -19.00
C GLY A 393 10.86 -21.68 -18.63
N THR A 394 11.58 -22.67 -19.14
CA THR A 394 12.95 -23.11 -18.82
C THR A 394 14.04 -22.01 -18.92
N SER A 395 15.19 -22.20 -18.23
CA SER A 395 16.34 -21.27 -18.00
C SER A 395 16.02 -19.95 -17.25
N ARG A 396 16.23 -19.98 -15.92
CA ARG A 396 15.42 -19.24 -14.94
C ARG A 396 16.04 -17.98 -14.30
N SER A 397 17.16 -17.45 -14.78
CA SER A 397 17.67 -16.12 -14.34
C SER A 397 17.66 -15.11 -15.48
N GLY A 398 18.31 -15.44 -16.61
CA GLY A 398 18.39 -14.56 -17.79
C GLY A 398 17.04 -14.14 -18.38
N ARG A 399 16.03 -15.05 -18.41
CA ARG A 399 14.68 -14.71 -18.91
C ARG A 399 13.85 -13.87 -17.95
N ARG A 400 14.05 -14.00 -16.63
CA ARG A 400 13.40 -13.09 -15.67
C ARG A 400 13.99 -11.70 -15.77
N CYS A 401 15.30 -11.64 -15.81
CA CYS A 401 16.00 -10.40 -16.04
C CYS A 401 15.52 -9.72 -17.34
N SER A 402 15.35 -10.47 -18.43
CA SER A 402 14.78 -9.93 -19.69
C SER A 402 13.34 -9.41 -19.55
N ALA A 403 12.45 -10.13 -18.85
CA ALA A 403 11.06 -9.71 -18.61
C ALA A 403 10.92 -8.50 -17.67
N MET A 404 11.94 -8.22 -16.86
CA MET A 404 12.06 -6.99 -16.06
C MET A 404 12.75 -5.86 -16.83
N ARG A 405 13.63 -6.20 -17.78
CA ARG A 405 14.50 -5.26 -18.51
C ARG A 405 13.97 -4.71 -19.81
N THR A 406 12.93 -5.27 -20.43
CA THR A 406 12.52 -4.81 -21.76
C THR A 406 12.32 -3.29 -21.73
N ARG A 407 13.25 -2.58 -22.37
CA ARG A 407 13.19 -1.18 -22.75
C ARG A 407 12.84 -1.15 -24.24
#